data_AF-A0A1W9ZDC3-F1
#
_entry.id   AF-A0A1W9ZDC3-F1
#
_cell.length_a   1.000
_cell.length_b   1.000
_cell.length_c   1.000
_cell.angle_alpha   90.00
_cell.angle_beta   90.00
_cell.angle_gamma   90.00
#
_symmetry.space_group_name_H-M   'P 1'
#
loop_
_entity.id
_entity.type
_entity.pdbx_description
1 polymer ?
#
loop_
_entity_poly.entity_id
_entity_poly.type
_entity_poly.pdbx_seq_one_letter_code
_entity_poly.pdbx_strand_id
1 'polypeptide(L)'
;MLPPEIISLQMSLGAGSAPMMEAATAWGGLSEELSAAADSFGSLTSNLAGQAWQGQAATAMLAAAGPYAGFLRAAATRAIGASSQAKAVASAFEAAKAAT
;
A
#
# COMPACT_ATOMS: atom_id res chain seq x y z
N MET A 1 18.50 3.58 -33.23
CA MET A 1 18.90 3.95 -31.85
C MET A 1 19.15 5.44 -31.80
N LEU A 2 18.83 6.10 -30.69
CA LEU A 2 19.18 7.50 -30.46
C LEU A 2 20.67 7.62 -30.09
N PRO A 3 21.33 8.76 -30.37
CA PRO A 3 22.66 9.04 -29.89
C PRO A 3 22.73 9.06 -28.35
N PRO A 4 23.89 8.73 -27.73
CA PRO A 4 24.05 8.71 -26.29
C PRO A 4 23.82 10.08 -25.63
N GLU A 5 24.09 11.18 -26.32
CA GLU A 5 23.89 12.54 -25.83
C GLU A 5 22.40 12.83 -25.60
N ILE A 6 21.54 12.35 -26.49
CA ILE A 6 20.08 12.52 -26.39
C ILE A 6 19.53 11.71 -25.21
N ILE A 7 20.01 10.47 -25.03
CA ILE A 7 19.59 9.60 -23.93
C ILE A 7 20.02 10.22 -22.58
N SER A 8 21.24 10.72 -22.51
CA SER A 8 21.79 11.36 -21.29
C SER A 8 21.04 12.65 -20.92
N LEU A 9 20.69 13.47 -21.91
CA LEU A 9 19.84 14.66 -21.71
C LEU A 9 18.45 14.29 -21.18
N GLN A 10 17.83 13.23 -21.71
CA GLN A 10 16.52 12.78 -21.23
C GLN A 10 16.57 12.27 -19.78
N MET A 11 17.63 11.57 -19.39
CA MET A 11 17.82 11.06 -18.03
C MET A 11 18.09 12.16 -16.99
N SER A 12 18.64 13.30 -17.40
CA SER A 12 19.09 14.38 -16.50
C SER A 12 18.05 15.50 -16.29
N LEU A 13 17.14 15.72 -17.23
CA LEU A 13 16.17 16.83 -17.18
C LEU A 13 14.88 16.53 -16.39
N GLY A 14 14.67 15.28 -15.95
CA GLY A 14 13.45 14.86 -15.24
C GLY A 14 13.45 15.13 -13.73
N ALA A 15 12.32 14.86 -13.07
CA ALA A 15 12.13 15.02 -11.62
C ALA A 15 12.97 14.07 -10.74
N GLY A 16 13.72 13.15 -11.34
CA GLY A 16 14.52 12.15 -10.65
C GLY A 16 13.70 11.08 -9.93
N SER A 17 14.33 10.37 -9.00
CA SER A 17 13.72 9.29 -8.23
C SER A 17 12.90 9.76 -7.02
N ALA A 18 13.07 11.01 -6.58
CA ALA A 18 12.45 11.53 -5.36
C ALA A 18 10.91 11.38 -5.32
N PRO A 19 10.14 11.71 -6.37
CA PRO A 19 8.69 11.51 -6.36
C PRO A 19 8.28 10.04 -6.18
N MET A 20 9.09 9.11 -6.68
CA MET A 20 8.83 7.68 -6.53
C MET A 20 9.14 7.20 -5.12
N MET A 21 10.15 7.78 -4.45
CA MET A 21 10.44 7.52 -3.04
C MET A 21 9.37 8.10 -2.10
N GLU A 22 8.83 9.28 -2.43
CA GLU A 22 7.67 9.86 -1.74
C GLU A 22 6.44 8.95 -1.88
N ALA A 23 6.13 8.51 -3.11
CA ALA A 23 5.06 7.56 -3.36
C ALA A 23 5.26 6.25 -2.57
N ALA A 24 6.50 5.74 -2.50
CA ALA A 24 6.81 4.56 -1.71
C ALA A 24 6.49 4.76 -0.22
N THR A 25 6.82 5.93 0.32
CA THR A 25 6.54 6.27 1.72
C THR A 25 5.04 6.37 1.97
N ALA A 26 4.30 7.06 1.09
CA ALA A 26 2.86 7.20 1.19
C ALA A 26 2.13 5.84 1.12
N TRP A 27 2.52 4.97 0.19
CA TRP A 27 1.98 3.61 0.09
C TRP A 27 2.32 2.74 1.31
N GLY A 28 3.50 2.92 1.90
CA GLY A 28 3.89 2.27 3.15
C GLY A 28 2.98 2.68 4.31
N GLY A 29 2.82 4.00 4.52
CA GLY A 29 1.93 4.52 5.55
C GLY A 29 0.47 4.09 5.37
N LEU A 30 -0.03 4.07 4.12
CA LEU A 30 -1.38 3.56 3.84
C LEU A 30 -1.53 2.07 4.22
N SER A 31 -0.50 1.25 4.01
CA SER A 31 -0.52 -0.15 4.44
C SER A 31 -0.64 -0.30 5.96
N GLU A 32 0.08 0.53 6.71
CA GLU A 32 0.04 0.54 8.17
C GLU A 32 -1.34 0.94 8.69
N GLU A 33 -1.89 2.05 8.18
CA GLU A 33 -3.23 2.52 8.53
C GLU A 33 -4.33 1.50 8.22
N LEU A 34 -4.27 0.85 7.05
CA LEU A 34 -5.23 -0.19 6.68
C LEU A 34 -5.13 -1.44 7.56
N SER A 35 -3.91 -1.80 7.98
CA SER A 35 -3.69 -2.93 8.90
C SER A 35 -4.24 -2.60 10.29
N ALA A 36 -3.91 -1.42 10.81
CA ALA A 36 -4.42 -0.94 12.10
C ALA A 36 -5.96 -0.84 12.10
N ALA A 37 -6.57 -0.36 11.01
CA ALA A 37 -8.00 -0.31 10.85
C ALA A 37 -8.63 -1.72 10.87
N ALA A 38 -8.01 -2.69 10.19
CA ALA A 38 -8.50 -4.07 10.18
C ALA A 38 -8.44 -4.74 11.56
N ASP A 39 -7.40 -4.46 12.33
CA ASP A 39 -7.22 -4.97 13.69
C ASP A 39 -8.18 -4.32 14.68
N SER A 40 -8.33 -2.99 14.62
CA SER A 40 -9.29 -2.23 15.41
C SER A 40 -10.72 -2.70 15.14
N PHE A 41 -11.10 -2.82 13.87
CA PHE A 41 -12.42 -3.32 13.48
C PHE A 41 -12.66 -4.75 13.97
N GLY A 42 -11.67 -5.64 13.82
CA GLY A 42 -11.75 -7.01 14.32
C GLY A 42 -11.94 -7.08 15.84
N SER A 43 -11.17 -6.28 16.59
CA SER A 43 -11.28 -6.17 18.05
C SER A 43 -12.66 -5.68 18.49
N LEU A 44 -13.15 -4.57 17.92
CA LEU A 44 -14.47 -4.02 18.23
C LEU A 44 -15.58 -5.02 17.93
N THR A 45 -15.51 -5.69 16.79
CA THR A 45 -16.52 -6.65 16.37
C THR A 45 -16.52 -7.89 17.29
N SER A 46 -15.34 -8.38 17.67
CA SER A 46 -15.22 -9.50 18.62
C SER A 46 -15.74 -9.13 20.02
N ASN A 47 -15.47 -7.91 20.49
CA ASN A 47 -15.96 -7.41 21.77
C ASN A 47 -17.50 -7.34 21.78
N LEU A 48 -18.10 -6.77 20.73
CA LEU A 48 -19.55 -6.68 20.59
C LEU A 48 -20.21 -8.07 20.56
N ALA A 49 -19.63 -9.01 19.80
CA ALA A 49 -20.10 -10.39 19.74
C ALA A 49 -20.08 -11.11 21.10
N GLY A 50 -19.08 -10.83 21.93
CA GLY A 50 -18.95 -11.39 23.28
C GLY A 50 -19.89 -10.76 24.31
N GLN A 51 -20.57 -9.66 23.97
CA GLN A 51 -21.39 -8.88 24.89
C GLN A 51 -22.77 -8.61 24.29
N ALA A 52 -22.98 -7.41 23.76
CA ALA A 52 -24.29 -6.85 23.43
C ALA A 52 -24.93 -7.44 22.16
N TRP A 53 -24.14 -8.00 21.24
CA TRP A 53 -24.64 -8.56 19.99
C TRP A 53 -25.03 -10.02 20.16
N GLN A 54 -26.32 -10.27 20.38
CA GLN A 54 -26.89 -11.60 20.53
C GLN A 54 -28.07 -11.83 19.56
N GLY A 55 -28.26 -13.08 19.14
CA GLY A 55 -29.37 -13.50 18.28
C GLY A 55 -29.09 -13.42 16.77
N GLN A 56 -30.11 -13.71 15.94
CA GLN A 56 -29.95 -13.89 14.49
C GLN A 56 -29.46 -12.62 13.76
N ALA A 57 -29.90 -11.44 14.20
CA ALA A 57 -29.46 -10.17 13.63
C ALA A 57 -27.97 -9.92 13.88
N ALA A 58 -27.48 -10.23 15.09
CA ALA A 58 -26.06 -10.16 15.43
C ALA A 58 -25.22 -11.13 14.57
N THR A 59 -25.68 -12.37 14.39
CA THR A 59 -25.01 -13.35 13.51
C THR A 59 -24.90 -12.83 12.08
N ALA A 60 -25.94 -12.21 11.54
CA ALA A 60 -25.90 -11.61 10.21
C ALA A 60 -24.88 -10.46 10.13
N MET A 61 -24.79 -9.63 11.17
CA MET A 61 -23.83 -8.52 11.25
C MET A 61 -22.39 -9.02 11.30
N LEU A 62 -22.12 -10.08 12.07
CA LEU A 62 -20.80 -10.72 12.15
C LEU A 62 -20.38 -11.37 10.82
N ALA A 63 -21.33 -11.98 10.11
CA ALA A 63 -21.07 -12.55 8.79
C ALA A 63 -20.67 -11.47 7.77
N ALA A 64 -21.19 -10.24 7.89
CA ALA A 64 -20.80 -9.12 7.05
C ALA A 64 -19.46 -8.47 7.47
N ALA A 65 -19.14 -8.50 8.78
CA ALA A 65 -17.92 -7.92 9.32
C ALA A 65 -16.64 -8.62 8.84
N GLY A 66 -16.64 -9.95 8.79
CA GLY A 66 -15.47 -10.74 8.37
C GLY A 66 -14.90 -10.33 7.00
N PRO A 67 -15.72 -10.30 5.93
CA PRO A 67 -15.29 -9.85 4.60
C PRO A 67 -14.71 -8.43 4.58
N TYR A 68 -15.25 -7.50 5.37
CA TYR A 68 -14.72 -6.13 5.44
C TYR A 68 -13.32 -6.08 6.05
N ALA A 69 -13.10 -6.77 7.17
CA ALA A 69 -11.79 -6.89 7.78
C ALA A 69 -10.78 -7.58 6.85
N GLY A 70 -11.23 -8.57 6.07
CA GLY A 70 -10.44 -9.23 5.03
C GLY A 70 -10.08 -8.29 3.88
N PHE A 71 -11.02 -7.45 3.43
CA PHE A 71 -10.77 -6.43 2.42
C PHE A 71 -9.70 -5.43 2.86
N LEU A 72 -9.77 -4.94 4.10
CA LEU A 72 -8.77 -4.01 4.66
C LEU A 72 -7.38 -4.62 4.68
N ARG A 73 -7.24 -5.87 5.15
CA ARG A 73 -5.95 -6.60 5.12
C ARG A 73 -5.43 -6.80 3.70
N ALA A 74 -6.29 -7.19 2.77
CA ALA A 74 -5.90 -7.36 1.38
C ALA A 74 -5.46 -6.02 0.74
N ALA A 75 -6.11 -4.91 1.10
CA ALA A 75 -5.73 -3.57 0.67
C ALA A 75 -4.38 -3.16 1.25
N ALA A 76 -4.12 -3.44 2.54
CA ALA A 76 -2.81 -3.22 3.16
C ALA A 76 -1.70 -3.97 2.41
N THR A 77 -1.89 -5.27 2.13
CA THR A 77 -0.93 -6.07 1.36
C THR A 77 -0.64 -5.49 -0.04
N ARG A 78 -1.66 -4.97 -0.72
CA ARG A 78 -1.47 -4.29 -2.01
C ARG A 78 -0.69 -2.99 -1.86
N ALA A 79 -0.98 -2.20 -0.83
CA ALA A 79 -0.29 -0.94 -0.56
C ALA A 79 1.20 -1.14 -0.26
N ILE A 80 1.58 -2.11 0.59
CA ILE A 80 3.00 -2.41 0.82
C ILE A 80 3.71 -2.96 -0.42
N GLY A 81 2.97 -3.70 -1.27
CA GLY A 81 3.45 -4.13 -2.59
C GLY A 81 3.75 -2.95 -3.51
N ALA A 82 2.85 -1.96 -3.56
CA ALA A 82 3.05 -0.72 -4.33
C ALA A 82 4.24 0.10 -3.80
N SER A 83 4.40 0.18 -2.47
CA SER A 83 5.58 0.80 -1.85
C SER A 83 6.88 0.16 -2.32
N SER A 84 6.93 -1.18 -2.32
CA SER A 84 8.10 -1.95 -2.75
C SER A 84 8.42 -1.76 -4.23
N GLN A 85 7.39 -1.74 -5.09
CA GLN A 85 7.56 -1.50 -6.52
C GLN A 85 8.06 -0.09 -6.81
N ALA A 86 7.54 0.92 -6.09
CA ALA A 86 8.01 2.29 -6.23
C ALA A 86 9.51 2.40 -5.87
N LYS A 87 9.96 1.78 -4.78
CA LYS A 87 11.40 1.71 -4.44
C LYS A 87 12.23 1.02 -5.52
N ALA A 88 11.71 -0.08 -6.10
CA ALA A 88 12.40 -0.79 -7.18
C ALA A 88 12.56 0.07 -8.43
N VAL A 89 11.53 0.82 -8.82
CA VAL A 89 11.58 1.75 -9.96
C VAL A 89 12.57 2.88 -9.70
N ALA A 90 12.54 3.47 -8.50
CA ALA A 90 13.52 4.49 -8.10
C ALA A 90 14.96 3.97 -8.20
N SER A 91 15.22 2.76 -7.68
CA SER A 91 16.55 2.13 -7.76
C SER A 91 16.98 1.85 -9.20
N ALA A 92 16.07 1.40 -10.06
CA ALA A 92 16.36 1.14 -11.46
C ALA A 92 16.71 2.44 -12.22
N PHE A 93 16.01 3.53 -11.92
CA PHE A 93 16.30 4.85 -12.49
C PHE A 93 17.70 5.33 -12.09
N GLU A 94 18.07 5.26 -10.81
CA GLU A 94 19.39 5.68 -10.35
C GLU A 94 20.52 4.81 -10.94
N ALA A 95 20.30 3.50 -11.05
CA ALA A 95 21.27 2.60 -11.70
C ALA A 95 21.45 2.93 -13.19
N ALA A 96 20.37 3.21 -13.92
CA ALA A 96 20.43 3.62 -15.32
C ALA A 96 21.15 4.97 -15.48
N LYS A 97 20.86 5.93 -14.60
CA LYS A 97 21.49 7.25 -14.60
C LYS A 97 22.98 7.18 -14.29
N ALA A 98 23.42 6.29 -13.41
CA ALA A 98 24.83 6.09 -13.10
C ALA A 98 25.62 5.41 -14.24
N ALA A 99 24.92 4.75 -15.17
CA ALA A 99 25.53 4.07 -16.31
C ALA A 99 25.59 4.92 -17.60
N THR A 100 25.05 6.14 -17.58
CA THR A 100 25.08 7.13 -18.67
C THR A 100 25.99 8.29 -18.32
#